data_AF-A0A0P6WIF2-F1
#
_entry.id   AF-A0A0P6WIF2-F1
#
_cell.length_a   1.000
_cell.length_b   1.000
_cell.length_c   1.000
_cell.angle_alpha   90.00
_cell.angle_beta   90.00
_cell.angle_gamma   90.00
#
_symmetry.space_group_name_H-M   'P 1'
#
loop_
_entity.id
_entity.type
_entity.pdbx_description
1 polymer ?
#
loop_
_entity_poly.entity_id
_entity_poly.type
_entity_poly.pdbx_seq_one_letter_code
_entity_poly.pdbx_strand_id
1 'polypeptide(L)'
;MFDTPLTVLSRRLVLSRRLRAVALAIGLGLGLGLAALPADAQSVNPTALSVQEQQLLQSLHKVEGRVSIPDAKSGVLIQPEGQAWRDFHEKTLPQVGTWGLLGTLALVLLFWVVRGRIRIEAGPSTRTITRFNGFERFVHWLTASSFVVLALSGLNVTFGKHILLPAIGPHAFHVVSELAKLAHNYLSFPFTLGVVLMLLVWIKDNIPNGVDVVWFLKGGGILGKGHPPAGRFNGGQKLIFWAVVLGGGAIAATGYLLMFPFYVTDIAGMQTAQMVHGLLAVAVAAVIIGHIYIGSVGMEGAFDAMGSGEVDLNWAKEHHSLWVEDATRKNPGIVHNPGRMAPAE
;
A
#
# COMPACT_ATOMS: atom_id res chain seq x y z
N MET A 1 9.96 53.02 -13.81
CA MET A 1 10.92 52.50 -12.81
C MET A 1 11.14 51.04 -13.16
N PHE A 2 12.23 50.73 -13.85
CA PHE A 2 12.49 49.43 -14.47
C PHE A 2 13.11 48.48 -13.43
N ASP A 3 12.39 47.41 -13.08
CA ASP A 3 12.97 46.31 -12.33
C ASP A 3 13.86 45.46 -13.25
N THR A 4 15.15 45.42 -12.95
CA THR A 4 16.18 44.69 -13.71
C THR A 4 16.04 43.15 -13.60
N PRO A 5 16.42 42.39 -14.64
CA PRO A 5 16.24 40.92 -14.74
C PRO A 5 17.08 40.05 -13.79
N LEU A 6 17.90 40.65 -12.92
CA LEU A 6 18.81 39.92 -12.02
C LEU A 6 18.16 39.40 -10.73
N THR A 7 17.01 39.94 -10.32
CA THR A 7 16.29 39.55 -9.08
C THR A 7 15.42 38.29 -9.24
N VAL A 8 15.03 37.93 -10.48
CA VAL A 8 14.22 36.73 -10.76
C VAL A 8 15.06 35.46 -10.83
N LEU A 9 16.32 35.56 -11.29
CA LEU A 9 17.26 34.44 -11.37
C LEU A 9 17.75 33.97 -9.99
N SER A 10 17.98 34.89 -9.05
CA SER A 10 18.41 34.54 -7.69
C SER A 10 17.31 33.84 -6.88
N ARG A 11 16.04 34.25 -7.02
CA ARG A 11 14.90 33.57 -6.37
C ARG A 11 14.64 32.16 -6.90
N ARG A 12 14.85 31.92 -8.20
CA ARG A 12 14.73 30.58 -8.81
C ARG A 12 15.88 29.64 -8.42
N LEU A 13 17.08 30.16 -8.18
CA LEU A 13 18.22 29.37 -7.69
C LEU A 13 18.10 28.97 -6.21
N VAL A 14 17.52 29.83 -5.37
CA VAL A 14 17.34 29.54 -3.94
C VAL A 14 16.20 28.55 -3.71
N LEU A 15 15.12 28.63 -4.50
CA LEU A 15 14.00 27.68 -4.43
C LEU A 15 14.40 26.28 -4.93
N SER A 16 15.25 26.18 -5.95
CA SER A 16 15.77 24.88 -6.44
C SER A 16 16.76 24.24 -5.47
N ARG A 17 17.53 25.04 -4.70
CA ARG A 17 18.38 24.53 -3.62
C ARG A 17 17.57 24.03 -2.42
N ARG A 18 16.47 24.70 -2.04
CA ARG A 18 15.58 24.27 -0.95
C ARG A 18 14.75 23.04 -1.32
N LEU A 19 14.27 22.95 -2.56
CA LEU A 19 13.56 21.77 -3.08
C LEU A 19 14.48 20.56 -3.23
N ARG A 20 15.74 20.77 -3.64
CA ARG A 20 16.76 19.70 -3.62
C ARG A 20 17.10 19.26 -2.20
N ALA A 21 17.18 20.18 -1.22
CA ALA A 21 17.42 19.82 0.18
C ALA A 21 16.26 19.01 0.79
N VAL A 22 14.99 19.32 0.44
CA VAL A 22 13.81 18.56 0.91
C VAL A 22 13.66 17.22 0.17
N ALA A 23 13.93 17.16 -1.14
CA ALA A 23 13.94 15.90 -1.88
C ALA A 23 15.11 14.98 -1.49
N LEU A 24 16.26 15.54 -1.12
CA LEU A 24 17.39 14.78 -0.57
C LEU A 24 17.10 14.32 0.88
N ALA A 25 16.34 15.09 1.67
CA ALA A 25 15.92 14.69 3.02
C ALA A 25 14.84 13.58 3.00
N ILE A 26 13.92 13.60 2.04
CA ILE A 26 12.92 12.53 1.84
C ILE A 26 13.55 11.29 1.17
N GLY A 27 14.53 11.49 0.28
CA GLY A 27 15.31 10.41 -0.33
C GLY A 27 16.30 9.72 0.62
N LEU A 28 16.92 10.46 1.56
CA LEU A 28 17.77 9.87 2.60
C LEU A 28 16.97 9.21 3.74
N GLY A 29 15.73 9.62 3.98
CA GLY A 29 14.86 9.03 5.01
C GLY A 29 14.40 7.59 4.70
N LEU A 30 14.49 7.15 3.44
CA LEU A 30 14.12 5.79 3.00
C LEU A 30 15.34 4.89 2.71
N GLY A 31 16.57 5.42 2.83
CA GLY A 31 17.81 4.69 2.53
C GLY A 31 18.78 4.49 3.70
N LEU A 32 18.50 5.06 4.86
CA LEU A 32 19.28 4.83 6.09
C LEU A 32 18.60 3.74 6.93
N GLY A 33 18.57 2.52 6.38
CA GLY A 33 18.57 1.34 7.22
C GLY A 33 19.87 1.38 8.03
N LEU A 34 19.74 1.37 9.35
CA LEU A 34 20.85 1.33 10.30
C LEU A 34 21.93 0.35 9.83
N ALA A 35 23.04 0.88 9.30
CA ALA A 35 24.29 0.13 9.30
C ALA A 35 24.72 0.07 10.76
N ALA A 36 24.38 -1.02 11.44
CA ALA A 36 25.00 -1.34 12.71
C ALA A 36 26.51 -1.32 12.48
N LEU A 37 27.22 -0.43 13.19
CA LEU A 37 28.67 -0.53 13.27
C LEU A 37 28.96 -1.95 13.78
N PRO A 38 29.89 -2.72 13.17
CA PRO A 38 30.29 -3.97 13.76
C PRO A 38 30.83 -3.64 15.16
N ALA A 39 30.12 -4.08 16.19
CA ALA A 39 30.66 -4.07 17.53
C ALA A 39 31.92 -4.94 17.50
N ASP A 40 33.04 -4.40 17.98
CA ASP A 40 34.28 -5.17 18.13
C ASP A 40 33.94 -6.50 18.82
N ALA A 41 34.19 -7.60 18.12
CA ALA A 41 34.00 -8.93 18.67
C ALA A 41 35.03 -9.13 19.79
N GLN A 42 34.65 -8.82 21.03
CA GLN A 42 35.42 -9.25 22.19
C GLN A 42 35.57 -10.77 22.14
N SER A 43 36.80 -11.27 22.17
CA SER A 43 37.08 -12.70 22.21
C SER A 43 36.51 -13.28 23.51
N VAL A 44 35.41 -14.01 23.42
CA VAL A 44 34.76 -14.64 24.57
C VAL A 44 35.54 -15.89 24.96
N ASN A 45 35.99 -15.98 26.23
CA ASN A 45 36.54 -17.20 26.79
C ASN A 45 35.42 -17.96 27.52
N PRO A 46 34.79 -18.97 26.89
CA PRO A 46 33.63 -19.65 27.44
C PRO A 46 33.92 -20.40 28.75
N THR A 47 35.17 -20.81 28.98
CA THR A 47 35.59 -21.52 30.20
C THR A 47 35.70 -20.58 31.40
N ALA A 48 36.04 -19.31 31.20
CA ALA A 48 36.13 -18.32 32.27
C ALA A 48 34.74 -17.78 32.66
N LEU A 49 33.82 -17.71 31.70
CA LEU A 49 32.46 -17.21 31.93
C LEU A 49 31.48 -18.31 32.36
N SER A 50 31.76 -19.59 32.15
CA SER A 50 30.89 -20.70 32.58
C SER A 50 30.63 -20.76 34.08
N VAL A 51 31.51 -20.14 34.89
CA VAL A 51 31.34 -19.99 36.34
C VAL A 51 30.33 -18.88 36.69
N GLN A 52 30.04 -17.97 35.76
CA GLN A 52 29.06 -16.90 35.88
C GLN A 52 28.00 -17.08 34.78
N GLU A 53 27.09 -18.02 34.99
CA GLU A 53 26.06 -18.43 34.03
C GLU A 53 25.39 -17.23 33.35
N GLN A 54 25.00 -16.19 34.10
CA GLN A 54 24.33 -15.02 33.54
C GLN A 54 25.22 -14.18 32.58
N GLN A 55 26.53 -14.09 32.84
CA GLN A 55 27.47 -13.44 31.93
C GLN A 55 27.78 -14.32 30.71
N LEU A 56 27.88 -15.64 30.90
CA LEU A 56 28.00 -16.58 29.79
C LEU A 56 26.77 -16.48 28.87
N LEU A 57 25.55 -16.48 29.42
CA LEU A 57 24.31 -16.35 28.65
C LEU A 57 24.17 -14.97 27.98
N GLN A 58 24.67 -13.90 28.59
CA GLN A 58 24.75 -12.58 27.95
C GLN A 58 25.79 -12.52 26.84
N SER A 59 26.89 -13.27 26.96
CA SER A 59 27.98 -13.33 25.96
C SER A 59 27.73 -14.33 24.83
N LEU A 60 26.93 -15.37 25.07
CA LEU A 60 26.52 -16.35 24.07
C LEU A 60 25.31 -15.80 23.33
N HIS A 61 25.57 -15.15 22.20
CA HIS A 61 24.55 -14.56 21.34
C HIS A 61 23.58 -15.59 20.76
N LYS A 62 23.84 -16.89 20.90
CA LYS A 62 22.91 -17.98 20.59
C LYS A 62 23.32 -19.18 21.44
N VAL A 63 22.37 -19.80 22.13
CA VAL A 63 22.63 -21.04 22.88
C VAL A 63 21.92 -22.18 22.17
N GLU A 64 22.69 -23.14 21.69
CA GLU A 64 22.19 -24.35 21.02
C GLU A 64 22.70 -25.60 21.74
N GLY A 65 21.85 -26.62 21.78
CA GLY A 65 22.13 -27.94 22.35
C GLY A 65 21.86 -29.05 21.34
N ARG A 66 22.25 -30.27 21.70
CA ARG A 66 21.88 -31.47 20.94
C ARG A 66 20.52 -31.95 21.43
N VAL A 67 19.64 -32.25 20.48
CA VAL A 67 18.35 -32.89 20.73
C VAL A 67 18.32 -34.27 20.10
N SER A 68 17.65 -35.21 20.75
CA SER A 68 17.50 -36.59 20.26
C SER A 68 16.26 -36.79 19.38
N ILE A 69 15.44 -35.74 19.20
CA ILE A 69 14.22 -35.79 18.39
C ILE A 69 14.49 -35.39 16.93
N PRO A 70 13.65 -35.83 15.96
CA PRO A 70 13.85 -35.52 14.54
C PRO A 70 13.90 -34.03 14.22
N ASP A 71 13.18 -33.19 15.00
CA ASP A 71 13.22 -31.75 14.85
C ASP A 71 14.48 -31.16 15.53
N ALA A 72 15.61 -31.20 14.81
CA ALA A 72 16.87 -30.65 15.29
C ALA A 72 16.81 -29.15 15.65
N LYS A 73 15.81 -28.40 15.16
CA LYS A 73 15.63 -26.96 15.44
C LYS A 73 15.25 -26.68 16.89
N SER A 74 14.65 -27.67 17.56
CA SER A 74 14.35 -27.61 19.00
C SER A 74 15.60 -27.56 19.89
N GLY A 75 16.79 -27.77 19.32
CA GLY A 75 18.06 -27.57 20.03
C GLY A 75 18.41 -26.12 20.32
N VAL A 76 17.74 -25.12 19.71
CA VAL A 76 17.98 -23.70 19.99
C VAL A 76 17.31 -23.29 21.30
N LEU A 77 18.10 -23.08 22.35
CA LEU A 77 17.64 -22.72 23.70
C LEU A 77 17.51 -21.21 23.90
N ILE A 78 18.46 -20.42 23.38
CA ILE A 78 18.42 -18.94 23.42
C ILE A 78 18.69 -18.38 22.03
N GLN A 79 17.77 -17.52 21.58
CA GLN A 79 17.87 -16.78 20.32
C GLN A 79 17.54 -15.29 20.57
N PRO A 80 18.54 -14.42 20.76
CA PRO A 80 18.36 -12.97 20.94
C PRO A 80 17.62 -12.32 19.78
N GLU A 81 17.79 -12.80 18.54
CA GLU A 81 17.02 -12.32 17.39
C GLU A 81 15.51 -12.58 17.57
N GLY A 82 15.14 -13.64 18.28
CA GLY A 82 13.75 -13.91 18.66
C GLY A 82 13.20 -12.91 19.67
N GLN A 83 14.04 -12.33 20.53
CA GLN A 83 13.63 -11.23 21.42
C GLN A 83 13.42 -9.93 20.62
N ALA A 84 14.34 -9.61 19.70
CA ALA A 84 14.21 -8.45 18.82
C ALA A 84 12.95 -8.56 17.93
N TRP A 85 12.69 -9.74 17.36
CA TRP A 85 11.46 -10.01 16.62
C TRP A 85 10.21 -9.84 17.49
N ARG A 86 10.22 -10.34 18.73
CA ARG A 86 9.10 -10.20 19.66
C ARG A 86 8.84 -8.75 20.03
N ASP A 87 9.89 -7.98 20.32
CA ASP A 87 9.78 -6.55 20.58
C ASP A 87 9.23 -5.81 19.36
N PHE A 88 9.69 -6.16 18.16
CA PHE A 88 9.12 -5.63 16.93
C PHE A 88 7.63 -5.97 16.81
N HIS A 89 7.25 -7.23 17.01
CA HIS A 89 5.88 -7.72 16.83
C HIS A 89 4.90 -7.14 17.85
N GLU A 90 5.29 -7.09 19.13
CA GLU A 90 4.41 -6.66 20.22
C GLU A 90 4.42 -5.14 20.45
N LYS A 91 5.44 -4.42 19.96
CA LYS A 91 5.56 -2.97 20.19
C LYS A 91 5.66 -2.19 18.88
N THR A 92 6.70 -2.44 18.09
CA THR A 92 7.01 -1.60 16.91
C THR A 92 5.94 -1.68 15.84
N LEU A 93 5.52 -2.88 15.44
CA LEU A 93 4.53 -3.07 14.38
C LEU A 93 3.15 -2.49 14.76
N PRO A 94 2.59 -2.71 15.98
CA PRO A 94 1.39 -2.04 16.43
C PRO A 94 1.52 -0.51 16.44
N GLN A 95 2.66 0.04 16.87
CA GLN A 95 2.89 1.48 16.85
C GLN A 95 2.91 2.04 15.43
N VAL A 96 3.70 1.42 14.53
CA VAL A 96 3.77 1.80 13.12
C VAL A 96 2.39 1.69 12.46
N GLY A 97 1.66 0.60 12.72
CA GLY A 97 0.30 0.40 12.23
C GLY A 97 -0.68 1.46 12.75
N THR A 98 -0.59 1.82 14.04
CA THR A 98 -1.43 2.86 14.64
C THR A 98 -1.17 4.21 13.98
N TRP A 99 0.09 4.66 13.94
CA TRP A 99 0.44 5.95 13.35
C TRP A 99 0.19 5.98 11.84
N GLY A 100 0.51 4.89 11.14
CA GLY A 100 0.32 4.77 9.70
C GLY A 100 -1.16 4.81 9.32
N LEU A 101 -2.00 4.00 9.96
CA LEU A 101 -3.40 3.86 9.57
C LEU A 101 -4.29 4.96 10.16
N LEU A 102 -4.19 5.25 11.46
CA LEU A 102 -4.97 6.35 12.05
C LEU A 102 -4.49 7.71 11.54
N GLY A 103 -3.18 7.87 11.33
CA GLY A 103 -2.63 9.07 10.70
C GLY A 103 -3.18 9.25 9.29
N THR A 104 -3.24 8.19 8.48
CA THR A 104 -3.84 8.25 7.14
C THR A 104 -5.32 8.59 7.19
N LEU A 105 -6.09 7.97 8.08
CA LEU A 105 -7.51 8.29 8.27
C LEU A 105 -7.70 9.76 8.69
N ALA A 106 -6.89 10.26 9.62
CA ALA A 106 -6.92 11.65 10.04
C ALA A 106 -6.55 12.61 8.90
N LEU A 107 -5.55 12.26 8.07
CA LEU A 107 -5.16 13.04 6.90
C LEU A 107 -6.27 13.08 5.85
N VAL A 108 -6.92 11.95 5.56
CA VAL A 108 -8.06 11.89 4.65
C VAL A 108 -9.23 12.70 5.17
N LEU A 109 -9.54 12.58 6.48
CA LEU A 109 -10.60 13.35 7.12
C LEU A 109 -10.31 14.86 7.06
N LEU A 110 -9.09 15.26 7.42
CA LEU A 110 -8.66 16.66 7.36
C LEU A 110 -8.76 17.19 5.93
N PHE A 111 -8.28 16.42 4.96
CA PHE A 111 -8.37 16.78 3.55
C PHE A 111 -9.83 16.95 3.11
N TRP A 112 -10.72 16.03 3.52
CA TRP A 112 -12.14 16.12 3.22
C TRP A 112 -12.81 17.34 3.87
N VAL A 113 -12.52 17.65 5.13
CA VAL A 113 -13.05 18.84 5.82
C VAL A 113 -12.59 20.13 5.15
N VAL A 114 -11.31 20.21 4.75
CA VAL A 114 -10.73 21.42 4.15
C VAL A 114 -11.16 21.59 2.68
N ARG A 115 -11.15 20.51 1.90
CA ARG A 115 -11.37 20.58 0.45
C ARG A 115 -12.81 20.31 0.02
N GLY A 116 -13.53 19.51 0.80
CA GLY A 116 -14.84 18.96 0.44
C GLY A 116 -14.77 17.89 -0.65
N ARG A 117 -15.95 17.46 -1.09
CA ARG A 117 -16.11 16.55 -2.24
C ARG A 117 -15.77 17.29 -3.54
N ILE A 118 -14.93 16.69 -4.38
CA ILE A 118 -14.63 17.19 -5.73
C ILE A 118 -15.86 16.94 -6.60
N ARG A 119 -16.51 18.01 -7.04
CA ARG A 119 -17.70 17.98 -7.90
C ARG A 119 -17.34 18.13 -9.37
N ILE A 120 -18.24 17.71 -10.25
CA ILE A 120 -18.14 17.95 -11.70
C ILE A 120 -18.39 19.44 -11.94
N GLU A 121 -17.39 20.17 -12.45
CA GLU A 121 -17.47 21.63 -12.60
C GLU A 121 -18.53 22.06 -13.61
N ALA A 122 -18.64 21.32 -14.73
CA ALA A 122 -19.65 21.54 -15.74
C ALA A 122 -21.05 21.00 -15.36
N GLY A 123 -21.18 20.37 -14.19
CA GLY A 123 -22.35 19.61 -13.79
C GLY A 123 -22.48 18.25 -14.52
N PRO A 124 -23.37 17.37 -14.04
CA PRO A 124 -23.58 16.07 -14.65
C PRO A 124 -24.13 16.19 -16.08
N SER A 125 -23.63 15.34 -16.96
CA SER A 125 -24.04 15.17 -18.34
C SER A 125 -25.21 14.17 -18.43
N THR A 126 -26.02 14.28 -19.49
CA THR A 126 -27.04 13.26 -19.83
C THR A 126 -26.46 12.04 -20.56
N ARG A 127 -25.15 12.07 -20.84
CA ARG A 127 -24.40 11.06 -21.58
C ARG A 127 -23.30 10.47 -20.71
N THR A 128 -23.04 9.18 -20.91
CA THR A 128 -21.96 8.43 -20.25
C THR A 128 -20.97 7.90 -21.27
N ILE A 129 -19.81 7.45 -20.81
CA ILE A 129 -18.79 6.77 -21.62
C ILE A 129 -18.30 5.53 -20.86
N THR A 130 -18.17 4.40 -21.58
CA THR A 130 -17.61 3.17 -20.98
C THR A 130 -16.14 3.37 -20.67
N ARG A 131 -15.79 3.28 -19.40
CA ARG A 131 -14.40 3.38 -18.93
C ARG A 131 -13.77 2.02 -18.69
N PHE A 132 -14.51 1.12 -18.04
CA PHE A 132 -14.03 -0.21 -17.66
C PHE A 132 -15.07 -1.27 -18.05
N ASN A 133 -14.62 -2.28 -18.79
CA ASN A 133 -15.50 -3.38 -19.19
C ASN A 133 -15.78 -4.34 -18.01
N GLY A 134 -16.65 -5.34 -18.22
CA GLY A 134 -17.02 -6.31 -17.19
C GLY A 134 -15.84 -7.10 -16.62
N PHE A 135 -14.87 -7.49 -17.46
CA PHE A 135 -13.70 -8.24 -17.01
C PHE A 135 -12.75 -7.38 -16.17
N GLU A 136 -12.53 -6.13 -16.54
CA GLU A 136 -11.73 -5.18 -15.76
C GLU A 136 -12.34 -4.93 -14.38
N ARG A 137 -13.66 -4.79 -14.31
CA ARG A 137 -14.39 -4.67 -13.03
C ARG A 137 -14.30 -5.94 -12.21
N PHE A 138 -14.40 -7.12 -12.82
CA PHE A 138 -14.22 -8.39 -12.13
C PHE A 138 -12.82 -8.48 -11.49
N VAL A 139 -11.77 -8.15 -12.24
CA VAL A 139 -10.38 -8.14 -11.74
C VAL A 139 -10.22 -7.15 -10.57
N HIS A 140 -10.84 -5.97 -10.67
CA HIS A 140 -10.88 -5.00 -9.58
C HIS A 140 -11.52 -5.58 -8.32
N TRP A 141 -12.76 -6.07 -8.43
CA TRP A 141 -13.54 -6.53 -7.28
C TRP A 141 -13.00 -7.82 -6.67
N LEU A 142 -12.44 -8.73 -7.48
CA LEU A 142 -11.70 -9.90 -6.99
C LEU A 142 -10.56 -9.48 -6.05
N THR A 143 -9.76 -8.51 -6.51
CA THR A 143 -8.60 -8.03 -5.74
C THR A 143 -9.04 -7.22 -4.52
N ALA A 144 -9.99 -6.30 -4.70
CA ALA A 144 -10.43 -5.38 -3.65
C ALA A 144 -11.14 -6.12 -2.50
N SER A 145 -12.07 -7.04 -2.81
CA SER A 145 -12.77 -7.81 -1.78
C SER A 145 -11.81 -8.72 -1.01
N SER A 146 -10.91 -9.40 -1.72
CA SER A 146 -9.86 -10.23 -1.09
C SER A 146 -8.98 -9.37 -0.19
N PHE A 147 -8.50 -8.21 -0.69
CA PHE A 147 -7.66 -7.29 0.08
C PHE A 147 -8.34 -6.82 1.37
N VAL A 148 -9.63 -6.47 1.34
CA VAL A 148 -10.35 -6.02 2.54
C VAL A 148 -10.34 -7.12 3.61
N VAL A 149 -10.62 -8.37 3.25
CA VAL A 149 -10.60 -9.47 4.22
C VAL A 149 -9.18 -9.74 4.71
N LEU A 150 -8.17 -9.71 3.84
CA LEU A 150 -6.76 -9.87 4.20
C LEU A 150 -6.29 -8.76 5.15
N ALA A 151 -6.66 -7.51 4.88
CA ALA A 151 -6.31 -6.37 5.71
C ALA A 151 -6.96 -6.47 7.10
N LEU A 152 -8.26 -6.79 7.17
CA LEU A 152 -8.97 -6.94 8.46
C LEU A 152 -8.42 -8.11 9.29
N SER A 153 -8.13 -9.24 8.65
CA SER A 153 -7.51 -10.38 9.33
C SER A 153 -6.06 -10.11 9.75
N GLY A 154 -5.27 -9.37 8.96
CA GLY A 154 -3.92 -8.92 9.34
C GLY A 154 -3.93 -7.91 10.49
N LEU A 155 -4.93 -7.04 10.54
CA LEU A 155 -5.17 -6.15 11.68
C LEU A 155 -5.51 -6.95 12.94
N ASN A 156 -6.27 -8.04 12.83
CA ASN A 156 -6.51 -8.94 13.95
C ASN A 156 -5.20 -9.57 14.47
N VAL A 157 -4.27 -9.96 13.58
CA VAL A 157 -2.95 -10.48 13.99
C VAL A 157 -2.16 -9.41 14.79
N THR A 158 -2.19 -8.16 14.35
CA THR A 158 -1.37 -7.08 14.95
C THR A 158 -2.01 -6.49 16.22
N PHE A 159 -3.33 -6.30 16.22
CA PHE A 159 -4.04 -5.55 17.25
C PHE A 159 -5.05 -6.37 18.05
N GLY A 160 -5.41 -7.56 17.56
CA GLY A 160 -6.51 -8.36 18.11
C GLY A 160 -6.36 -8.65 19.59
N LYS A 161 -5.16 -9.00 20.05
CA LYS A 161 -4.86 -9.25 21.48
C LYS A 161 -5.08 -8.03 22.36
N HIS A 162 -4.82 -6.82 21.86
CA HIS A 162 -4.89 -5.58 22.64
C HIS A 162 -6.27 -4.94 22.59
N ILE A 163 -7.00 -5.13 21.48
CA ILE A 163 -8.26 -4.43 21.21
C ILE A 163 -9.44 -5.41 21.25
N LEU A 164 -9.41 -6.45 20.43
CA LEU A 164 -10.54 -7.37 20.28
C LEU A 164 -10.69 -8.30 21.48
N LEU A 165 -9.61 -8.94 21.94
CA LEU A 165 -9.65 -9.90 23.04
C LEU A 165 -10.29 -9.31 24.32
N PRO A 166 -9.90 -8.11 24.81
CA PRO A 166 -10.57 -7.50 25.96
C PRO A 166 -12.04 -7.11 25.68
N ALA A 167 -12.38 -6.78 24.43
CA ALA A 167 -13.71 -6.31 24.06
C ALA A 167 -14.74 -7.43 23.92
N ILE A 168 -14.36 -8.59 23.39
CA ILE A 168 -15.29 -9.70 23.09
C ILE A 168 -15.04 -10.96 23.94
N GLY A 169 -13.98 -10.96 24.74
CA GLY A 169 -13.60 -12.07 25.61
C GLY A 169 -12.88 -13.22 24.88
N PRO A 170 -12.26 -14.15 25.64
CA PRO A 170 -11.36 -15.17 25.07
C PRO A 170 -12.01 -16.12 24.08
N HIS A 171 -13.24 -16.59 24.36
CA HIS A 171 -13.92 -17.56 23.51
C HIS A 171 -14.30 -16.97 22.13
N ALA A 172 -14.91 -15.78 22.11
CA ALA A 172 -15.25 -15.12 20.86
C ALA A 172 -13.98 -14.71 20.08
N PHE A 173 -12.95 -14.25 20.77
CA PHE A 173 -11.66 -13.92 20.15
C PHE A 173 -11.00 -15.12 19.49
N HIS A 174 -11.04 -16.29 20.13
CA HIS A 174 -10.57 -17.55 19.53
C HIS A 174 -11.30 -17.82 18.21
N VAL A 175 -12.63 -17.83 18.22
CA VAL A 175 -13.45 -18.14 17.01
C VAL A 175 -13.17 -17.14 15.89
N VAL A 176 -13.19 -15.85 16.19
CA VAL A 176 -12.92 -14.79 15.21
C VAL A 176 -11.51 -14.91 14.64
N SER A 177 -10.52 -15.20 15.49
CA SER A 177 -9.12 -15.30 15.05
C SER A 177 -8.84 -16.55 14.23
N GLU A 178 -9.48 -17.66 14.54
CA GLU A 178 -9.39 -18.88 13.75
C GLU A 178 -9.99 -18.68 12.35
N LEU A 179 -11.20 -18.11 12.27
CA LEU A 179 -11.85 -17.79 11.01
C LEU A 179 -11.07 -16.75 10.22
N ALA A 180 -10.55 -15.72 10.88
CA ALA A 180 -9.69 -14.72 10.24
C ALA A 180 -8.43 -15.35 9.67
N LYS A 181 -7.76 -16.27 10.38
CA LYS A 181 -6.59 -16.99 9.87
C LYS A 181 -6.93 -17.83 8.64
N LEU A 182 -8.02 -18.59 8.69
CA LEU A 182 -8.47 -19.40 7.55
C LEU A 182 -8.80 -18.52 6.34
N ALA A 183 -9.59 -17.47 6.54
CA ALA A 183 -9.92 -16.51 5.49
C ALA A 183 -8.65 -15.84 4.93
N HIS A 184 -7.70 -15.47 5.79
CA HIS A 184 -6.45 -14.85 5.37
C HIS A 184 -5.65 -15.77 4.44
N ASN A 185 -5.51 -17.03 4.83
CA ASN A 185 -4.74 -18.02 4.07
C ASN A 185 -5.41 -18.40 2.75
N TYR A 186 -6.73 -18.57 2.71
CA TYR A 186 -7.40 -18.98 1.48
C TYR A 186 -7.69 -17.83 0.51
N LEU A 187 -7.94 -16.62 1.02
CA LEU A 187 -8.16 -15.44 0.16
C LEU A 187 -6.86 -14.80 -0.35
N SER A 188 -5.69 -15.24 0.15
CA SER A 188 -4.41 -14.82 -0.43
C SER A 188 -4.26 -15.30 -1.88
N PHE A 189 -4.82 -16.46 -2.23
CA PHE A 189 -4.80 -17.00 -3.60
C PHE A 189 -5.57 -16.14 -4.60
N PRO A 190 -6.88 -15.84 -4.42
CA PRO A 190 -7.61 -14.94 -5.31
C PRO A 190 -7.04 -13.52 -5.28
N PHE A 191 -6.52 -13.03 -4.16
CA PHE A 191 -5.81 -11.74 -4.12
C PHE A 191 -4.58 -11.74 -5.04
N THR A 192 -3.72 -12.76 -4.92
CA THR A 192 -2.51 -12.89 -5.75
C THR A 192 -2.86 -12.99 -7.22
N LEU A 193 -3.86 -13.83 -7.55
CA LEU A 193 -4.37 -13.94 -8.92
C LEU A 193 -4.89 -12.59 -9.42
N GLY A 194 -5.66 -11.87 -8.59
CA GLY A 194 -6.15 -10.53 -8.87
C GLY A 194 -5.04 -9.54 -9.20
N VAL A 195 -3.97 -9.51 -8.40
CA VAL A 195 -2.79 -8.65 -8.64
C VAL A 195 -2.10 -8.99 -9.98
N VAL A 196 -1.94 -10.29 -10.29
CA VAL A 196 -1.35 -10.73 -11.57
C VAL A 196 -2.25 -10.30 -12.74
N LEU A 197 -3.56 -10.51 -12.64
CA LEU A 197 -4.51 -10.10 -13.67
C LEU A 197 -4.53 -8.58 -13.83
N MET A 198 -4.49 -7.81 -12.74
CA MET A 198 -4.39 -6.35 -12.79
C MET A 198 -3.15 -5.90 -13.57
N LEU A 199 -1.99 -6.52 -13.31
CA LEU A 199 -0.77 -6.24 -14.05
C LEU A 199 -0.98 -6.50 -15.54
N LEU A 200 -1.44 -7.70 -15.91
CA LEU A 200 -1.60 -8.08 -17.32
C LEU A 200 -2.61 -7.19 -18.07
N VAL A 201 -3.71 -6.82 -17.42
CA VAL A 201 -4.80 -6.07 -18.05
C VAL A 201 -4.50 -4.57 -18.13
N TRP A 202 -3.86 -3.99 -17.12
CA TRP A 202 -3.71 -2.53 -17.01
C TRP A 202 -2.30 -1.99 -17.18
N ILE A 203 -1.27 -2.84 -17.32
CA ILE A 203 0.13 -2.37 -17.45
C ILE A 203 0.30 -1.35 -18.57
N LYS A 204 -0.31 -1.59 -19.74
CA LYS A 204 -0.13 -0.73 -20.92
C LYS A 204 -0.53 0.72 -20.64
N ASP A 205 -1.63 0.91 -19.90
CA ASP A 205 -2.19 2.22 -19.61
C ASP A 205 -1.53 2.87 -18.36
N ASN A 206 -0.72 2.12 -17.60
CA ASN A 206 -0.12 2.55 -16.34
C ASN A 206 1.40 2.78 -16.37
N ILE A 207 2.03 2.69 -17.56
CA ILE A 207 3.42 3.11 -17.72
C ILE A 207 3.52 4.64 -17.50
N PRO A 208 4.34 5.12 -16.55
CA PRO A 208 4.55 6.55 -16.35
C PRO A 208 5.16 7.20 -17.59
N ASN A 209 4.70 8.40 -17.93
CA ASN A 209 5.18 9.15 -19.08
C ASN A 209 5.26 10.67 -18.80
N GLY A 210 5.72 11.44 -19.79
CA GLY A 210 5.91 12.88 -19.63
C GLY A 210 4.64 13.67 -19.27
N VAL A 211 3.45 13.19 -19.64
CA VAL A 211 2.18 13.82 -19.27
C VAL A 211 1.97 13.74 -17.76
N ASP A 212 2.34 12.63 -17.13
CA ASP A 212 2.20 12.44 -15.68
C ASP A 212 3.09 13.42 -14.91
N VAL A 213 4.30 13.69 -15.42
CA VAL A 213 5.20 14.70 -14.82
C VAL A 213 4.55 16.08 -14.83
N VAL A 214 3.98 16.48 -15.98
CA VAL A 214 3.25 17.75 -16.09
C VAL A 214 2.01 17.76 -15.19
N TRP A 215 1.31 16.64 -15.07
CA TRP A 215 0.16 16.47 -14.19
C TRP A 215 0.54 16.72 -12.71
N PHE A 216 1.66 16.17 -12.24
CA PHE A 216 2.17 16.43 -10.89
C PHE A 216 2.65 17.88 -10.70
N LEU A 217 3.34 18.46 -11.69
CA LEU A 217 3.78 19.85 -11.62
C LEU A 217 2.61 20.84 -11.55
N LYS A 218 1.45 20.47 -12.11
CA LYS A 218 0.19 21.21 -12.01
C LYS A 218 -0.64 20.87 -10.77
N GLY A 219 -0.07 20.16 -9.80
CA GLY A 219 -0.73 19.85 -8.53
C GLY A 219 -1.81 18.76 -8.63
N GLY A 220 -1.79 17.95 -9.68
CA GLY A 220 -2.63 16.76 -9.83
C GLY A 220 -4.14 17.00 -9.93
N GLY A 221 -4.56 18.20 -10.31
CA GLY A 221 -5.98 18.56 -10.34
C GLY A 221 -6.65 18.65 -8.96
N ILE A 222 -5.87 18.49 -7.88
CA ILE A 222 -6.33 18.59 -6.50
C ILE A 222 -5.94 19.95 -5.90
N LEU A 223 -4.75 20.45 -6.26
CA LEU A 223 -4.23 21.74 -5.85
C LEU A 223 -4.44 22.79 -6.95
N GLY A 224 -5.57 23.51 -6.89
CA GLY A 224 -5.90 24.59 -7.84
C GLY A 224 -7.27 24.44 -8.51
N LYS A 225 -7.52 25.26 -9.55
CA LYS A 225 -8.77 25.30 -10.34
C LYS A 225 -8.62 24.71 -11.75
N GLY A 226 -7.63 23.85 -11.97
CA GLY A 226 -7.35 23.31 -13.31
C GLY A 226 -7.30 21.80 -13.27
N HIS A 227 -7.88 21.17 -14.30
CA HIS A 227 -7.74 19.73 -14.52
C HIS A 227 -6.62 19.49 -15.53
N PRO A 228 -5.43 19.02 -15.10
CA PRO A 228 -4.35 18.75 -16.03
C PRO A 228 -4.76 17.61 -16.97
N PRO A 229 -4.47 17.70 -18.28
CA PRO A 229 -4.78 16.63 -19.21
C PRO A 229 -4.23 15.29 -18.73
N ALA A 230 -5.05 14.25 -18.79
CA ALA A 230 -4.67 12.90 -18.39
C ALA A 230 -5.20 11.86 -19.38
N GLY A 231 -4.45 10.78 -19.53
CA GLY A 231 -4.87 9.60 -20.28
C GLY A 231 -5.88 8.76 -19.50
N ARG A 232 -6.00 7.47 -19.84
CA ARG A 232 -6.98 6.57 -19.22
C ARG A 232 -6.80 6.48 -17.69
N PHE A 233 -5.55 6.53 -17.24
CA PHE A 233 -5.18 6.72 -15.85
C PHE A 233 -4.35 8.00 -15.71
N ASN A 234 -4.61 8.77 -14.65
CA ASN A 234 -3.80 9.94 -14.30
C ASN A 234 -2.57 9.53 -13.47
N GLY A 235 -1.63 10.45 -13.26
CA GLY A 235 -0.38 10.18 -12.54
C GLY A 235 -0.59 9.58 -11.14
N GLY A 236 -1.59 10.06 -10.39
CA GLY A 236 -1.94 9.52 -9.07
C GLY A 236 -2.47 8.08 -9.13
N GLN A 237 -3.34 7.78 -10.09
CA GLN A 237 -3.84 6.41 -10.31
C GLN A 237 -2.72 5.45 -10.70
N LYS A 238 -1.75 5.89 -11.51
CA LYS A 238 -0.57 5.09 -11.87
C LYS A 238 0.32 4.78 -10.66
N LEU A 239 0.48 5.73 -9.74
CA LEU A 239 1.19 5.47 -8.47
C LEU A 239 0.48 4.40 -7.64
N ILE A 240 -0.86 4.47 -7.55
CA ILE A 240 -1.66 3.46 -6.84
C ILE A 240 -1.51 2.09 -7.52
N PHE A 241 -1.58 2.04 -8.86
CA PHE A 241 -1.38 0.80 -9.62
C PHE A 241 -0.05 0.14 -9.27
N TRP A 242 1.06 0.88 -9.31
CA TRP A 242 2.38 0.32 -8.98
C TRP A 242 2.54 -0.01 -7.50
N ALA A 243 1.93 0.76 -6.60
CA ALA A 243 1.91 0.43 -5.17
C ALA A 243 1.18 -0.89 -4.91
N VAL A 244 0.06 -1.15 -5.59
CA VAL A 244 -0.68 -2.41 -5.47
C VAL A 244 0.04 -3.57 -6.14
N VAL A 245 0.60 -3.38 -7.34
CA VAL A 245 1.31 -4.44 -8.06
C VAL A 245 2.58 -4.86 -7.31
N LEU A 246 3.44 -3.89 -6.98
CA LEU A 246 4.72 -4.18 -6.33
C LEU A 246 4.53 -4.51 -4.85
N GLY A 247 3.74 -3.70 -4.14
CA GLY A 247 3.46 -3.90 -2.72
C GLY A 247 2.64 -5.17 -2.49
N GLY A 248 1.56 -5.36 -3.24
CA GLY A 248 0.74 -6.58 -3.18
C GLY A 248 1.52 -7.83 -3.60
N GLY A 249 2.37 -7.74 -4.63
CA GLY A 249 3.27 -8.82 -5.02
C GLY A 249 4.28 -9.19 -3.92
N ALA A 250 4.89 -8.20 -3.27
CA ALA A 250 5.83 -8.42 -2.16
C ALA A 250 5.14 -8.96 -0.90
N ILE A 251 3.93 -8.49 -0.58
CA ILE A 251 3.09 -9.05 0.49
C ILE A 251 2.73 -10.50 0.17
N ALA A 252 2.34 -10.82 -1.06
CA ALA A 252 2.04 -12.19 -1.47
C ALA A 252 3.28 -13.10 -1.35
N ALA A 253 4.43 -12.65 -1.83
CA ALA A 253 5.68 -13.42 -1.74
C ALA A 253 6.07 -13.72 -0.28
N THR A 254 6.07 -12.70 0.58
CA THR A 254 6.34 -12.88 2.02
C THR A 254 5.25 -13.70 2.71
N GLY A 255 3.98 -13.55 2.34
CA GLY A 255 2.86 -14.31 2.88
C GLY A 255 2.95 -15.80 2.57
N TYR A 256 3.34 -16.16 1.34
CA TYR A 256 3.56 -17.58 1.00
C TYR A 256 4.78 -18.17 1.70
N LEU A 257 5.86 -17.41 1.92
CA LEU A 257 6.96 -17.87 2.78
C LEU A 257 6.47 -18.17 4.21
N LEU A 258 5.57 -17.35 4.75
CA LEU A 258 4.99 -17.56 6.08
C LEU A 258 4.01 -18.76 6.12
N MET A 259 3.26 -18.97 5.03
CA MET A 259 2.28 -20.06 4.92
C MET A 259 2.94 -21.44 4.83
N PHE A 260 4.12 -21.53 4.22
CA PHE A 260 4.90 -22.77 4.11
C PHE A 260 6.16 -22.69 4.98
N PRO A 261 6.01 -22.70 6.31
CA PRO A 261 7.10 -22.45 7.23
C PRO A 261 8.22 -23.46 7.03
N PHE A 262 9.44 -22.94 6.94
CA PHE A 262 10.67 -23.73 6.85
C PHE A 262 10.91 -24.56 5.58
N TYR A 263 10.10 -24.36 4.53
CA TYR A 263 10.36 -25.00 3.23
C TYR A 263 11.51 -24.33 2.48
N VAL A 264 11.61 -23.00 2.59
CA VAL A 264 12.59 -22.19 1.83
C VAL A 264 13.58 -21.48 2.75
N THR A 265 13.19 -21.20 3.99
CA THR A 265 13.96 -20.34 4.89
C THR A 265 14.03 -20.90 6.31
N ASP A 266 14.97 -20.42 7.11
CA ASP A 266 15.12 -20.83 8.51
C ASP A 266 14.35 -19.89 9.45
N ILE A 267 14.58 -20.01 10.77
CA ILE A 267 13.91 -19.16 11.77
C ILE A 267 14.15 -17.67 11.51
N ALA A 268 15.38 -17.28 11.14
CA ALA A 268 15.74 -15.89 10.92
C ALA A 268 15.01 -15.32 9.69
N GLY A 269 14.90 -16.11 8.62
CA GLY A 269 14.14 -15.66 7.45
C GLY A 269 12.63 -15.68 7.66
N MET A 270 12.08 -16.56 8.50
CA MET A 270 10.67 -16.50 8.90
C MET A 270 10.37 -15.22 9.70
N GLN A 271 11.24 -14.87 10.64
CA GLN A 271 11.13 -13.62 11.41
C GLN A 271 11.20 -12.40 10.47
N THR A 272 12.16 -12.40 9.53
CA THR A 272 12.30 -11.34 8.53
C THR A 272 11.07 -11.24 7.62
N ALA A 273 10.57 -12.36 7.11
CA ALA A 273 9.36 -12.40 6.29
C ALA A 273 8.16 -11.83 7.05
N GLN A 274 8.01 -12.15 8.34
CA GLN A 274 6.92 -11.64 9.18
C GLN A 274 7.03 -10.12 9.39
N MET A 275 8.24 -9.61 9.66
CA MET A 275 8.48 -8.18 9.83
C MET A 275 8.17 -7.41 8.54
N VAL A 276 8.72 -7.86 7.41
CA VAL A 276 8.51 -7.24 6.10
C VAL A 276 7.04 -7.30 5.68
N HIS A 277 6.39 -8.46 5.86
CA HIS A 277 4.98 -8.63 5.54
C HIS A 277 4.09 -7.64 6.31
N GLY A 278 4.32 -7.51 7.63
CA GLY A 278 3.57 -6.59 8.47
C GLY A 278 3.76 -5.12 8.06
N LEU A 279 5.00 -4.69 7.81
CA LEU A 279 5.29 -3.30 7.40
C LEU A 279 4.69 -2.97 6.03
N LEU A 280 4.86 -3.86 5.05
CA LEU A 280 4.29 -3.67 3.72
C LEU A 280 2.75 -3.68 3.77
N ALA A 281 2.15 -4.56 4.56
CA ALA A 281 0.70 -4.61 4.72
C ALA A 281 0.15 -3.28 5.28
N VAL A 282 0.79 -2.70 6.29
CA VAL A 282 0.42 -1.38 6.83
C VAL A 282 0.57 -0.29 5.76
N ALA A 283 1.70 -0.27 5.04
CA ALA A 283 1.96 0.74 4.02
C ALA A 283 0.95 0.68 2.85
N VAL A 284 0.68 -0.53 2.34
CA VAL A 284 -0.30 -0.73 1.26
C VAL A 284 -1.71 -0.42 1.77
N ALA A 285 -2.08 -0.83 2.99
CA ALA A 285 -3.37 -0.48 3.57
C ALA A 285 -3.57 1.04 3.68
N ALA A 286 -2.55 1.80 4.08
CA ALA A 286 -2.60 3.27 4.08
C ALA A 286 -2.86 3.83 2.67
N VAL A 287 -2.16 3.33 1.64
CA VAL A 287 -2.40 3.75 0.24
C VAL A 287 -3.83 3.40 -0.19
N ILE A 288 -4.33 2.22 0.15
CA ILE A 288 -5.67 1.78 -0.21
C ILE A 288 -6.77 2.59 0.49
N ILE A 289 -6.55 3.05 1.72
CA ILE A 289 -7.48 3.98 2.39
C ILE A 289 -7.63 5.27 1.54
N GLY A 290 -6.51 5.85 1.08
CA GLY A 290 -6.53 7.01 0.20
C GLY A 290 -7.22 6.73 -1.15
N HIS A 291 -6.98 5.55 -1.74
CA HIS A 291 -7.64 5.10 -2.97
C HIS A 291 -9.15 4.97 -2.80
N ILE A 292 -9.62 4.31 -1.73
CA ILE A 292 -11.04 4.16 -1.40
C ILE A 292 -11.67 5.54 -1.24
N TYR A 293 -11.02 6.45 -0.53
CA TYR A 293 -11.52 7.81 -0.34
C TYR A 293 -11.76 8.53 -1.68
N ILE A 294 -10.74 8.66 -2.53
CA ILE A 294 -10.87 9.37 -3.82
C ILE A 294 -11.82 8.62 -4.77
N GLY A 295 -11.84 7.29 -4.74
CA GLY A 295 -12.71 6.47 -5.58
C GLY A 295 -14.18 6.42 -5.14
N SER A 296 -14.54 6.99 -3.99
CA SER A 296 -15.91 6.94 -3.46
C SER A 296 -16.43 8.30 -3.00
N VAL A 297 -16.08 8.71 -1.78
CA VAL A 297 -16.64 9.91 -1.12
C VAL A 297 -15.94 11.19 -1.58
N GLY A 298 -14.65 11.10 -1.90
CA GLY A 298 -13.81 12.25 -2.22
C GLY A 298 -14.09 12.88 -3.59
N MET A 299 -14.62 12.10 -4.54
CA MET A 299 -14.88 12.56 -5.91
C MET A 299 -16.26 12.11 -6.39
N GLU A 300 -17.04 13.06 -6.90
CA GLU A 300 -18.34 12.79 -7.52
C GLU A 300 -18.20 11.92 -8.77
N GLY A 301 -19.10 10.93 -8.94
CA GLY A 301 -19.12 10.02 -10.10
C GLY A 301 -17.96 9.00 -10.19
N ALA A 302 -16.93 9.09 -9.33
CA ALA A 302 -15.76 8.22 -9.42
C ALA A 302 -16.09 6.74 -9.15
N PHE A 303 -17.03 6.46 -8.24
CA PHE A 303 -17.45 5.09 -7.92
C PHE A 303 -18.09 4.38 -9.13
N ASP A 304 -18.80 5.11 -9.98
CA ASP A 304 -19.53 4.55 -11.13
C ASP A 304 -18.60 3.85 -12.12
N ALA A 305 -17.35 4.33 -12.21
CA ALA A 305 -16.29 3.70 -12.99
C ALA A 305 -16.11 2.20 -12.67
N MET A 306 -16.19 1.82 -11.39
CA MET A 306 -16.06 0.42 -10.97
C MET A 306 -17.39 -0.25 -10.63
N GLY A 307 -18.43 0.53 -10.31
CA GLY A 307 -19.79 0.03 -10.09
C GLY A 307 -20.42 -0.45 -11.40
N SER A 308 -20.68 0.47 -12.33
CA SER A 308 -21.35 0.18 -13.61
C SER A 308 -20.38 -0.01 -14.77
N GLY A 309 -19.16 0.53 -14.68
CA GLY A 309 -18.20 0.59 -15.79
C GLY A 309 -18.36 1.84 -16.65
N GLU A 310 -19.45 2.58 -16.47
CA GLU A 310 -19.79 3.82 -17.16
C GLU A 310 -19.47 5.02 -16.27
N VAL A 311 -18.91 6.07 -16.88
CA VAL A 311 -18.70 7.35 -16.18
C VAL A 311 -19.41 8.49 -16.90
N ASP A 312 -19.76 9.52 -16.16
CA ASP A 312 -20.29 10.76 -16.72
C ASP A 312 -19.32 11.38 -17.75
N LEU A 313 -19.84 11.85 -18.88
CA LEU A 313 -19.01 12.39 -19.96
C LEU A 313 -18.28 13.69 -19.56
N ASN A 314 -18.90 14.57 -18.76
CA ASN A 314 -18.26 15.80 -18.31
C ASN A 314 -17.16 15.47 -17.30
N TRP A 315 -17.44 14.57 -16.35
CA TRP A 315 -16.42 14.04 -15.44
C TRP A 315 -15.23 13.46 -16.19
N ALA A 316 -15.49 12.67 -17.23
CA ALA A 316 -14.45 12.07 -18.06
C ALA A 316 -13.61 13.12 -18.80
N LYS A 317 -14.24 14.18 -19.34
CA LYS A 317 -13.54 15.28 -20.00
C LYS A 317 -12.70 16.10 -19.03
N GLU A 318 -13.22 16.36 -17.83
CA GLU A 318 -12.51 17.10 -16.78
C GLU A 318 -11.28 16.30 -16.35
N HIS A 319 -11.44 15.05 -15.91
CA HIS A 319 -10.35 14.32 -15.27
C HIS A 319 -9.47 13.51 -16.23
N HIS A 320 -9.93 13.24 -17.46
CA HIS A 320 -9.32 12.31 -18.40
C HIS A 320 -9.47 12.75 -19.87
N SER A 321 -9.30 14.05 -20.14
CA SER A 321 -9.51 14.66 -21.46
C SER A 321 -8.81 13.94 -22.62
N LEU A 322 -7.55 13.53 -22.46
CA LEU A 322 -6.78 12.84 -23.52
C LEU A 322 -7.36 11.46 -23.81
N TRP A 323 -7.90 10.78 -22.79
CA TRP A 323 -8.56 9.50 -22.98
C TRP A 323 -9.89 9.65 -23.70
N VAL A 324 -10.71 10.63 -23.33
CA VAL A 324 -11.99 10.88 -24.01
C VAL A 324 -11.78 11.17 -25.50
N GLU A 325 -10.79 12.00 -25.83
CA GLU A 325 -10.43 12.31 -27.22
C GLU A 325 -10.03 11.05 -27.99
N ASP A 326 -9.11 10.25 -27.45
CA ASP A 326 -8.64 9.01 -28.10
C ASP A 326 -9.75 7.96 -28.22
N ALA A 327 -10.55 7.77 -27.18
CA ALA A 327 -11.63 6.80 -27.15
C ALA A 327 -12.74 7.16 -28.14
N THR A 328 -13.16 8.44 -28.18
CA THR A 328 -14.18 8.92 -29.12
C THR A 328 -13.67 8.88 -30.56
N ARG A 329 -12.39 9.16 -30.78
CA ARG A 329 -11.76 9.03 -32.11
C ARG A 329 -11.74 7.58 -32.60
N LYS A 330 -11.43 6.62 -31.72
CA LYS A 330 -11.37 5.19 -32.05
C LYS A 330 -12.76 4.58 -32.23
N ASN A 331 -13.71 4.99 -31.41
CA ASN A 331 -15.09 4.51 -31.45
C ASN A 331 -16.05 5.67 -31.12
N PRO A 332 -16.60 6.36 -32.14
CA PRO A 332 -17.56 7.45 -31.90
C PRO A 332 -18.82 7.01 -31.13
N GLY A 333 -19.17 5.73 -31.18
CA GLY A 333 -20.32 5.13 -30.48
C GLY A 333 -20.08 4.82 -29.00
N ILE A 334 -18.85 5.00 -28.48
CA ILE A 334 -18.51 4.70 -27.08
C ILE A 334 -19.22 5.60 -26.06
N VAL A 335 -19.80 6.71 -26.52
CA VAL A 335 -20.52 7.66 -25.68
C VAL A 335 -22.01 7.40 -25.78
N HIS A 336 -22.56 6.82 -24.71
CA HIS A 336 -23.94 6.40 -24.60
C HIS A 336 -24.84 7.53 -24.10
N ASN A 337 -26.12 7.47 -24.46
CA ASN A 337 -27.16 8.27 -23.84
C ASN A 337 -28.14 7.32 -23.14
N PRO A 338 -28.04 7.14 -21.80
CA PRO A 338 -28.93 6.22 -21.08
C PRO A 338 -30.42 6.52 -21.26
N GLY A 339 -30.81 7.74 -21.67
CA GLY A 339 -32.19 8.11 -22.00
C GLY A 339 -32.67 7.68 -23.39
N ARG A 340 -31.78 7.19 -24.27
CA ARG A 340 -32.12 6.54 -25.55
C ARG A 340 -31.74 5.07 -25.43
N MET A 341 -32.60 4.26 -24.83
CA MET A 341 -32.55 2.82 -25.11
C MET A 341 -32.84 2.63 -26.60
N ALA A 342 -31.85 2.14 -27.34
CA ALA A 342 -32.09 1.64 -28.69
C ALA A 342 -33.07 0.44 -28.57
N PRO A 343 -34.10 0.34 -29.43
CA PRO A 343 -34.94 -0.84 -29.45
C PRO A 343 -34.04 -2.06 -29.71
N ALA A 344 -34.22 -3.12 -28.93
CA ALA A 344 -33.58 -4.40 -29.18
C ALA A 344 -34.06 -4.91 -30.55
N GLU A 345 -33.12 -5.15 -31.46
CA GLU A 345 -33.35 -5.91 -32.71
C GLU A 345 -33.21 -7.42 -32.47
#